data_AF-A0A2G9S6S7-F1
#
_entry.id   AF-A0A2G9S6S7-F1
#
_cell.length_a   1.000
_cell.length_b   1.000
_cell.length_c   1.000
_cell.angle_alpha   90.00
_cell.angle_beta   90.00
_cell.angle_gamma   90.00
#
_symmetry.space_group_name_H-M   'P 1'
#
loop_
_entity.id
_entity.type
_entity.pdbx_description
1 polymer ?
#
loop_
_entity_poly.entity_id
_entity_poly.type
_entity_poly.pdbx_seq_one_letter_code
_entity_poly.pdbx_strand_id
1 'polypeptide(L)'
;MRTSLWQKQASGETIHASKSVLTGFQRDLSSLRRLALTFKPAQCKLFLHEATVRLMAGASPTRTHQLLQHSLQKRPPNISKPGDMYSLPGQRERATAILLACRHLPLSFLSSPGQRAVMLAEAARTLEKVGDRRSYHDCQQMMVKLSGGTAMAAS
;
A
#
# COMPACT_ATOMS: atom_id res chain seq x y z
N MET A 1 -4.43 3.76 -14.13
CA MET A 1 -3.03 3.29 -14.20
C MET A 1 -3.03 1.77 -14.11
N ARG A 2 -2.14 1.05 -14.83
CA ARG A 2 -2.15 -0.42 -14.88
C ARG A 2 -2.04 -1.08 -13.49
N THR A 3 -1.50 -0.35 -12.51
CA THR A 3 -1.24 -0.83 -11.13
C THR A 3 -2.53 -1.23 -10.44
N SER A 4 -3.58 -0.44 -10.63
CA SER A 4 -4.91 -0.71 -10.07
C SER A 4 -5.57 -1.95 -10.67
N LEU A 5 -5.24 -2.33 -11.92
CA LEU A 5 -5.80 -3.53 -12.56
C LEU A 5 -5.12 -4.79 -12.02
N TRP A 6 -3.78 -4.79 -11.90
CA TRP A 6 -3.07 -5.89 -11.27
C TRP A 6 -3.48 -6.09 -9.82
N GLN A 7 -3.61 -4.99 -9.05
CA GLN A 7 -4.05 -5.07 -7.65
C GLN A 7 -5.46 -5.66 -7.53
N LYS A 8 -6.34 -5.40 -8.50
CA LYS A 8 -7.67 -6.03 -8.59
C LYS A 8 -7.60 -7.52 -8.94
N GLN A 9 -6.54 -8.00 -9.58
CA GLN A 9 -6.43 -9.38 -10.03
C GLN A 9 -5.61 -10.24 -9.06
N ALA A 10 -4.69 -9.64 -8.30
CA ALA A 10 -3.85 -10.31 -7.32
C ALA A 10 -4.64 -10.62 -6.04
N SER A 11 -5.57 -11.58 -6.08
CA SER A 11 -6.51 -11.92 -4.99
C SER A 11 -6.11 -13.10 -4.10
N GLY A 12 -4.82 -13.33 -3.84
CA GLY A 12 -4.43 -14.09 -2.64
C GLY A 12 -3.08 -14.77 -2.73
N GLU A 13 -2.74 -15.36 -3.88
CA GLU A 13 -1.71 -16.40 -3.90
C GLU A 13 -0.73 -16.35 -5.08
N THR A 14 -0.92 -15.48 -6.06
CA THR A 14 0.00 -15.37 -7.20
C THR A 14 0.48 -13.93 -7.39
N ILE A 15 1.71 -13.67 -6.94
CA ILE A 15 2.27 -12.32 -6.76
C ILE A 15 3.05 -11.84 -8.00
N HIS A 16 3.30 -12.71 -8.99
CA HIS A 16 4.20 -12.37 -10.10
C HIS A 16 3.43 -11.95 -11.36
N ALA A 17 3.63 -10.71 -11.80
CA ALA A 17 3.15 -10.25 -13.09
C ALA A 17 4.03 -10.82 -14.22
N SER A 18 3.44 -11.09 -15.39
CA SER A 18 4.21 -11.54 -16.56
C SER A 18 5.18 -10.45 -17.05
N LYS A 19 6.25 -10.85 -17.76
CA LYS A 19 7.26 -9.90 -18.28
C LYS A 19 6.66 -8.81 -19.17
N SER A 20 5.64 -9.12 -19.98
CA SER A 20 4.96 -8.15 -20.84
C SER A 20 4.21 -7.09 -20.02
N VAL A 21 3.53 -7.53 -18.96
CA VAL A 21 2.84 -6.67 -18.01
C VAL A 21 3.85 -5.77 -17.27
N LEU A 22 4.95 -6.35 -16.75
CA LEU A 22 6.04 -5.60 -16.09
C LEU A 22 6.68 -4.56 -17.01
N THR A 23 6.83 -4.84 -18.31
CA THR A 23 7.37 -3.88 -19.27
C THR A 23 6.44 -2.67 -19.44
N GLY A 24 5.13 -2.90 -19.52
CA GLY A 24 4.14 -1.82 -19.52
C GLY A 24 4.18 -0.99 -18.23
N PHE A 25 4.38 -1.65 -17.09
CA PHE A 25 4.55 -1.00 -15.80
C PHE A 25 5.79 -0.12 -15.72
N GLN A 26 6.93 -0.60 -16.23
CA GLN A 26 8.17 0.16 -16.23
C GLN A 26 8.05 1.42 -17.09
N ARG A 27 7.30 1.36 -18.20
CA ARG A 27 6.99 2.52 -19.04
C ARG A 27 6.12 3.54 -18.30
N ASP A 28 5.07 3.07 -17.63
CA ASP A 28 4.19 3.93 -16.82
C ASP A 28 4.99 4.61 -15.68
N LEU A 29 5.90 3.88 -15.04
CA LEU A 29 6.78 4.40 -13.99
C LEU A 29 7.74 5.47 -14.52
N SER A 30 8.34 5.27 -15.68
CA SER A 30 9.22 6.26 -16.32
C SER A 30 8.47 7.55 -16.67
N SER A 31 7.22 7.44 -17.13
CA SER A 31 6.36 8.61 -17.35
C SER A 31 6.01 9.32 -16.04
N LEU A 32 5.70 8.58 -14.98
CA LEU A 32 5.42 9.14 -13.66
C LEU A 32 6.67 9.82 -13.06
N ARG A 33 7.88 9.29 -13.29
CA ARG A 33 9.14 9.92 -12.88
C ARG A 33 9.33 11.28 -13.54
N ARG A 34 9.06 11.40 -14.85
CA ARG A 34 9.13 12.69 -15.56
C ARG A 34 8.14 13.70 -14.99
N LEU A 35 6.91 13.27 -14.70
CA LEU A 35 5.89 14.14 -14.07
C LEU A 35 6.27 14.54 -12.63
N ALA A 36 6.95 13.67 -11.89
CA ALA A 36 7.38 13.95 -10.52
C ALA A 36 8.50 15.01 -10.43
N LEU A 37 9.20 15.28 -11.54
CA LEU A 37 10.18 16.37 -11.63
C LEU A 37 9.50 17.76 -11.65
N THR A 38 8.34 17.86 -12.29
CA THR A 38 7.60 19.12 -12.45
C THR A 38 6.46 19.28 -11.45
N PHE A 39 5.97 18.18 -10.85
CA PHE A 39 4.84 18.18 -9.94
C PHE A 39 5.17 17.42 -8.65
N LYS A 40 5.58 18.16 -7.60
CA LYS A 40 5.97 17.59 -6.29
C LYS A 40 4.94 16.62 -5.68
N PRO A 41 3.61 16.83 -5.78
CA PRO A 41 2.64 15.86 -5.27
C PRO A 41 2.66 14.50 -5.99
N ALA A 42 3.19 14.40 -7.22
CA ALA A 42 3.38 13.12 -7.90
C ALA A 42 4.54 12.29 -7.32
N GLN A 43 5.45 12.87 -6.53
CA GLN A 43 6.54 12.11 -5.90
C GLN A 43 6.03 11.08 -4.89
N CYS A 44 4.97 11.39 -4.12
CA CYS A 44 4.36 10.43 -3.20
C CYS A 44 3.76 9.23 -3.93
N LYS A 45 3.13 9.49 -5.10
CA LYS A 45 2.61 8.45 -5.98
C LYS A 45 3.73 7.61 -6.58
N LEU A 46 4.87 8.20 -6.91
CA LEU A 46 6.01 7.49 -7.50
C LEU A 46 6.55 6.38 -6.59
N PHE A 47 6.78 6.66 -5.30
CA PHE A 47 7.30 5.66 -4.36
C PHE A 47 6.33 4.48 -4.20
N LEU A 48 5.03 4.76 -4.08
CA LEU A 48 4.01 3.72 -3.99
C LEU A 48 3.99 2.85 -5.25
N HIS A 49 4.04 3.47 -6.44
CA HIS A 49 4.03 2.73 -7.71
C HIS A 49 5.30 1.91 -7.90
N GLU A 50 6.46 2.44 -7.50
CA GLU A 50 7.72 1.70 -7.53
C GLU A 50 7.69 0.49 -6.59
N ALA A 51 7.15 0.65 -5.38
CA ALA A 51 6.94 -0.46 -4.46
C ALA A 51 6.01 -1.52 -5.05
N THR A 52 4.89 -1.13 -5.68
CA THR A 52 3.97 -2.07 -6.31
C THR A 52 4.63 -2.84 -7.45
N VAL A 53 5.42 -2.18 -8.32
CA VAL A 53 6.13 -2.88 -9.41
C VAL A 53 7.16 -3.87 -8.87
N ARG A 54 7.86 -3.51 -7.78
CA ARG A 54 8.78 -4.45 -7.12
C ARG A 54 8.06 -5.65 -6.52
N LEU A 55 6.88 -5.45 -5.93
CA LEU A 55 6.01 -6.55 -5.49
C LEU A 55 5.61 -7.46 -6.66
N MET A 56 5.14 -6.87 -7.76
CA MET A 56 4.77 -7.60 -8.98
C MET A 56 5.94 -8.40 -9.58
N ALA A 57 7.16 -7.91 -9.45
CA ALA A 57 8.36 -8.56 -9.96
C ALA A 57 8.93 -9.62 -9.01
N GLY A 58 8.33 -9.82 -7.83
CA GLY A 58 8.91 -10.70 -6.79
C GLY A 58 10.25 -10.19 -6.24
N ALA A 59 10.51 -8.89 -6.34
CA ALA A 59 11.78 -8.30 -5.91
C ALA A 59 11.91 -8.31 -4.37
N SER A 60 13.15 -8.15 -3.88
CA SER A 60 13.48 -8.31 -2.46
C SER A 60 12.54 -7.54 -1.50
N PRO A 61 12.01 -8.19 -0.44
CA PRO A 61 11.08 -7.58 0.50
C PRO A 61 11.64 -6.32 1.20
N THR A 62 12.94 -6.29 1.50
CA THR A 62 13.61 -5.21 2.23
C THR A 62 13.50 -3.85 1.51
N ARG A 63 13.82 -3.82 0.21
CA ARG A 63 13.79 -2.55 -0.56
C ARG A 63 12.35 -2.10 -0.84
N THR A 64 11.44 -3.06 -0.99
CA THR A 64 10.00 -2.78 -1.10
C THR A 64 9.45 -2.19 0.21
N HIS A 65 9.87 -2.74 1.35
CA HIS A 65 9.52 -2.21 2.66
C HIS A 65 10.01 -0.77 2.83
N GLN A 66 11.26 -0.45 2.47
CA GLN A 66 11.78 0.92 2.53
C GLN A 66 10.97 1.90 1.69
N LEU A 67 10.58 1.53 0.47
CA LEU A 67 9.75 2.39 -0.39
C LEU A 67 8.36 2.62 0.21
N LEU A 68 7.74 1.58 0.76
CA LEU A 68 6.46 1.69 1.45
C LEU A 68 6.60 2.56 2.71
N GLN A 69 7.67 2.39 3.49
CA GLN A 69 7.96 3.26 4.64
C GLN A 69 8.10 4.73 4.22
N HIS A 70 8.74 5.04 3.10
CA HIS A 70 8.81 6.42 2.59
C HIS A 70 7.41 6.97 2.24
N SER A 71 6.51 6.14 1.71
CA SER A 71 5.11 6.52 1.49
C SER A 71 4.31 6.70 2.79
N LEU A 72 4.72 6.04 3.88
CA LEU A 72 4.09 6.14 5.20
C LEU A 72 4.64 7.32 6.04
N GLN A 73 5.95 7.59 5.95
CA GLN A 73 6.68 8.60 6.73
C GLN A 73 6.41 10.03 6.26
N LYS A 74 5.93 10.23 5.02
CA LYS A 74 5.37 11.53 4.59
C LYS A 74 4.02 11.75 5.28
N ARG A 75 4.08 11.90 6.60
CA ARG A 75 3.05 12.55 7.40
C ARG A 75 2.88 13.96 6.81
N PRO A 76 1.67 14.38 6.41
CA PRO A 76 1.46 15.80 6.15
C PRO A 76 1.90 16.54 7.42
N PRO A 77 2.79 17.53 7.33
CA PRO A 77 3.20 18.31 8.49
C PRO A 77 1.93 18.92 9.09
N ASN A 78 1.62 18.52 10.32
CA ASN A 78 0.70 19.17 11.24
C ASN A 78 -0.51 19.90 10.60
N ILE A 79 -1.64 19.20 10.44
CA ILE A 79 -2.94 19.88 10.41
C ILE A 79 -3.70 19.43 11.65
N SER A 80 -3.44 20.15 12.73
CA SER A 80 -4.24 20.19 13.96
C SER A 80 -5.57 20.91 13.73
N LYS A 81 -6.33 20.53 12.70
CA LYS A 81 -7.73 20.98 12.52
C LYS A 81 -8.58 19.82 12.02
N PRO A 82 -9.65 19.42 12.75
CA PRO A 82 -10.48 18.24 12.45
C PRO A 82 -11.39 18.39 11.21
N GLY A 83 -11.13 19.36 10.33
CA GLY A 83 -11.92 19.65 9.12
C GLY A 83 -11.17 19.49 7.80
N ASP A 84 -9.84 19.46 7.79
CA ASP A 84 -9.01 19.37 6.55
C ASP A 84 -8.41 17.97 6.33
N MET A 85 -8.94 16.99 7.06
CA MET A 85 -8.51 15.59 6.97
C MET A 85 -9.02 14.87 5.71
N TYR A 86 -9.61 15.58 4.74
CA TYR A 86 -10.61 15.00 3.85
C TYR A 86 -10.34 15.14 2.34
N SER A 87 -9.25 15.78 1.92
CA SER A 87 -9.08 16.17 0.50
C SER A 87 -7.66 16.00 -0.07
N LEU A 88 -6.80 15.13 0.50
CA LEU A 88 -5.46 14.93 -0.06
C LEU A 88 -5.26 13.58 -0.77
N PRO A 89 -4.80 13.59 -2.05
CA PRO A 89 -4.26 12.42 -2.76
C PRO A 89 -2.91 11.94 -2.19
N GLY A 90 -2.77 11.98 -0.86
CA GLY A 90 -1.73 11.30 -0.09
C GLY A 90 -2.30 10.34 0.95
N GLN A 91 -3.53 10.57 1.45
CA GLN A 91 -4.16 9.65 2.42
C GLN A 91 -4.59 8.33 1.77
N ARG A 92 -5.17 8.39 0.58
CA ARG A 92 -5.55 7.19 -0.19
C ARG A 92 -4.32 6.34 -0.51
N GLU A 93 -3.24 6.99 -0.89
CA GLU A 93 -1.94 6.40 -1.23
C GLU A 93 -1.33 5.77 0.03
N ARG A 94 -1.43 6.43 1.19
CA ARG A 94 -1.01 5.90 2.49
C ARG A 94 -1.82 4.66 2.88
N ALA A 95 -3.15 4.70 2.75
CA ALA A 95 -4.00 3.53 3.04
C ALA A 95 -3.69 2.36 2.10
N THR A 96 -3.41 2.64 0.83
CA THR A 96 -2.99 1.64 -0.16
C THR A 96 -1.61 1.07 0.18
N ALA A 97 -0.66 1.91 0.62
CA ALA A 97 0.66 1.46 1.07
C ALA A 97 0.55 0.52 2.28
N ILE A 98 -0.32 0.84 3.25
CA ILE A 98 -0.57 -0.02 4.42
C ILE A 98 -1.14 -1.37 3.97
N LEU A 99 -2.14 -1.38 3.10
CA LEU A 99 -2.76 -2.59 2.57
C LEU A 99 -1.70 -3.49 1.88
N LEU A 100 -0.89 -2.91 0.99
CA LEU A 100 0.17 -3.63 0.26
C LEU A 100 1.26 -4.15 1.20
N ALA A 101 1.68 -3.32 2.17
CA ALA A 101 2.67 -3.69 3.16
C ALA A 101 2.20 -4.89 3.97
N CYS A 102 0.97 -4.84 4.50
CA CYS A 102 0.39 -5.95 5.26
C CYS A 102 0.24 -7.21 4.40
N ARG A 103 -0.16 -7.07 3.14
CA ARG A 103 -0.41 -8.22 2.27
C ARG A 103 0.86 -8.95 1.83
N HIS A 104 1.93 -8.22 1.54
CA HIS A 104 3.07 -8.77 0.83
C HIS A 104 4.39 -8.76 1.61
N LEU A 105 4.49 -8.02 2.72
CA LEU A 105 5.70 -8.02 3.52
C LEU A 105 5.61 -9.06 4.65
N PRO A 106 6.72 -9.73 4.98
CA PRO A 106 6.79 -10.62 6.14
C PRO A 106 6.45 -9.87 7.44
N LEU A 107 5.88 -10.60 8.40
CA LEU A 107 5.49 -10.05 9.71
C LEU A 107 6.64 -9.34 10.43
N SER A 108 7.88 -9.76 10.21
CA SER A 108 9.09 -9.17 10.81
C SER A 108 9.41 -7.74 10.34
N PHE A 109 8.87 -7.32 9.19
CA PHE A 109 9.09 -5.97 8.66
C PHE A 109 8.05 -4.97 9.15
N LEU A 110 6.93 -5.43 9.68
CA LEU A 110 5.89 -4.57 10.20
C LEU A 110 5.98 -4.58 11.71
N SER A 111 5.80 -3.41 12.32
CA SER A 111 5.72 -3.29 13.78
C SER A 111 4.72 -4.28 14.38
N SER A 112 4.79 -4.46 15.71
CA SER A 112 4.04 -5.48 16.48
C SER A 112 2.62 -5.79 15.96
N PRO A 113 2.12 -7.04 16.13
CA PRO A 113 0.81 -7.45 15.61
C PRO A 113 -0.34 -6.48 15.92
N GLY A 114 -0.33 -5.87 17.11
CA GLY A 114 -1.29 -4.82 17.50
C GLY A 114 -1.16 -3.54 16.68
N GLN A 115 0.06 -3.07 16.40
CA GLN A 115 0.28 -1.91 15.55
C GLN A 115 -0.16 -2.16 14.10
N ARG A 116 0.00 -3.38 13.59
CA ARG A 116 -0.49 -3.78 12.26
C ARG A 116 -2.02 -3.74 12.16
N ALA A 117 -2.72 -4.22 13.19
CA ALA A 117 -4.18 -4.14 13.27
C ALA A 117 -4.67 -2.68 13.30
N VAL A 118 -4.00 -1.80 14.08
CA VAL A 118 -4.31 -0.37 14.14
C VAL A 118 -4.10 0.32 12.79
N MET A 119 -3.00 0.03 12.10
CA MET A 119 -2.72 0.59 10.77
C MET A 119 -3.76 0.12 9.74
N LEU A 120 -4.13 -1.17 9.75
CA LEU A 120 -5.18 -1.69 8.87
C LEU A 120 -6.55 -1.07 9.16
N ALA A 121 -6.89 -0.84 10.42
CA ALA A 121 -8.12 -0.15 10.79
C ALA A 121 -8.12 1.32 10.33
N GLU A 122 -6.99 2.02 10.42
CA GLU A 122 -6.83 3.37 9.84
C GLU A 122 -7.01 3.35 8.33
N ALA A 123 -6.36 2.40 7.64
CA ALA A 123 -6.48 2.24 6.19
C ALA A 123 -7.91 1.92 5.76
N ALA A 124 -8.62 1.03 6.47
CA ALA A 124 -10.01 0.69 6.19
C ALA A 124 -10.91 1.94 6.26
N ARG A 125 -10.81 2.74 7.33
CA ARG A 125 -11.60 3.97 7.46
C ARG A 125 -11.33 4.97 6.34
N THR A 126 -10.07 5.13 5.93
CA THR A 126 -9.73 6.00 4.80
C THR A 126 -10.28 5.46 3.48
N LEU A 127 -10.20 4.16 3.23
CA LEU A 127 -10.69 3.53 1.99
C LEU A 127 -12.22 3.56 1.88
N GLU A 128 -12.92 3.38 3.01
CA GLU A 128 -14.37 3.54 3.10
C GLU A 128 -14.80 4.97 2.74
N LYS A 129 -14.16 5.97 3.34
CA LYS A 129 -14.43 7.39 3.05
C LYS A 129 -14.15 7.78 1.60
N VAL A 130 -13.16 7.15 0.97
CA VAL A 130 -12.80 7.39 -0.44
C VAL A 130 -13.67 6.56 -1.41
N GLY A 131 -14.54 5.69 -0.89
CA GLY A 131 -15.44 4.84 -1.69
C GLY A 131 -14.80 3.59 -2.27
N ASP A 132 -13.60 3.21 -1.84
CA ASP A 132 -12.92 1.98 -2.25
C ASP A 132 -13.38 0.78 -1.41
N ARG A 133 -14.62 0.34 -1.68
CA ARG A 133 -15.31 -0.75 -0.96
C ARG A 133 -14.56 -2.07 -0.99
N ARG A 134 -13.80 -2.34 -2.06
CA ARG A 134 -13.05 -3.58 -2.20
C ARG A 134 -11.82 -3.58 -1.31
N SER A 135 -10.99 -2.55 -1.40
CA SER A 135 -9.80 -2.43 -0.55
C SER A 135 -10.18 -2.34 0.93
N TYR A 136 -11.35 -1.75 1.25
CA TYR A 136 -11.93 -1.77 2.60
C TYR A 136 -12.20 -3.21 3.10
N HIS A 137 -12.89 -4.03 2.29
CA HIS A 137 -13.18 -5.41 2.65
C HIS A 137 -11.89 -6.25 2.79
N ASP A 138 -10.90 -6.01 1.93
CA ASP A 138 -9.59 -6.65 2.03
C ASP A 138 -8.88 -6.30 3.35
N CYS A 139 -8.95 -5.03 3.79
CA CYS A 139 -8.45 -4.63 5.11
C CYS A 139 -9.18 -5.36 6.24
N GLN A 140 -10.51 -5.45 6.20
CA GLN A 140 -11.31 -6.16 7.21
C GLN A 140 -10.95 -7.63 7.28
N GLN A 141 -10.86 -8.32 6.13
CA GLN A 141 -10.46 -9.72 6.10
C GLN A 141 -9.06 -9.94 6.66
N MET A 142 -8.11 -9.06 6.37
CA MET A 142 -6.76 -9.16 6.93
C MET A 142 -6.75 -8.88 8.44
N MET A 143 -7.54 -7.94 8.94
CA MET A 143 -7.68 -7.71 10.39
C MET A 143 -8.21 -8.97 11.09
N VAL A 144 -9.24 -9.62 10.55
CA VAL A 144 -9.79 -10.86 11.09
C VAL A 144 -8.75 -11.98 11.07
N LYS A 145 -7.98 -12.12 10.00
CA LYS A 145 -6.89 -13.12 9.91
C LYS A 145 -5.79 -12.90 10.95
N LEU A 146 -5.47 -11.65 11.28
CA LEU A 146 -4.49 -11.32 12.32
C LEU A 146 -5.01 -11.63 13.73
N SER A 147 -6.30 -11.40 13.97
CA SER A 147 -6.95 -11.73 15.25
C SER A 147 -7.20 -13.24 15.42
N GLY A 148 -7.41 -13.98 14.33
CA GLY A 148 -7.56 -15.43 14.34
C GLY A 148 -6.23 -16.20 14.42
N GLY A 149 -5.12 -15.59 13.98
CA GLY A 149 -3.79 -16.22 13.97
C GLY A 149 -3.07 -16.25 15.32
N THR A 150 -3.55 -15.52 16.33
CA THR A 150 -2.98 -15.55 17.69
C THR A 150 -3.40 -16.76 18.53
N ALA A 151 -4.23 -17.68 17.99
CA ALA A 151 -4.66 -18.88 18.70
C ALA A 151 -3.80 -20.15 18.41
N MET A 152 -2.80 -20.08 17.54
CA MET A 152 -2.01 -21.26 17.12
C MET A 152 -0.50 -21.04 17.25
N ALA A 153 -0.06 -20.53 18.41
CA ALA A 153 1.34 -20.55 18.83
C ALA A 153 1.41 -20.84 20.34
N ALA A 154 0.81 -21.97 20.74
CA ALA A 154 1.05 -22.63 22.00
C ALA A 154 0.76 -24.11 21.78
N SER A 155 1.76 -24.85 21.32
CA SER A 155 1.81 -26.30 21.40
C SER A 155 3.25 -26.67 21.74
#